data_AF-A0A925VFL7-F1
#
_entry.id   AF-A0A925VFL7-F1
#
_cell.length_a   1.000
_cell.length_b   1.000
_cell.length_c   1.000
_cell.angle_alpha   90.00
_cell.angle_beta   90.00
_cell.angle_gamma   90.00
#
_symmetry.space_group_name_H-M   'P 1'
#
loop_
_entity.id
_entity.type
_entity.pdbx_description
1 polymer ?
#
loop_
_entity_poly.entity_id
_entity_poly.type
_entity_poly.pdbx_seq_one_letter_code
_entity_poly.pdbx_strand_id
1 'polypeptide(L)' 'MSPDPGLCRRCRHAHAITSARGSSFWRCKVHDVEPSWPKYPPLPVLRCTRFEAA' A
#
# COMPACT_ATOMS: atom_id res chain seq x y z
N MET A 1 -16.80 -4.45 2.39
CA MET A 1 -15.83 -4.83 1.32
C MET A 1 -14.59 -3.95 1.46
N SER A 2 -13.42 -4.52 1.72
CA SER A 2 -12.16 -3.75 1.66
C SER A 2 -11.78 -3.51 0.18
N PRO A 3 -11.25 -2.32 -0.17
CA PRO A 3 -10.79 -2.05 -1.52
C PRO A 3 -9.64 -3.00 -1.91
N ASP A 4 -9.66 -3.51 -3.15
CA ASP A 4 -8.58 -4.36 -3.63
C ASP A 4 -7.27 -3.55 -3.73
N PRO A 5 -6.18 -3.99 -3.10
CA PRO A 5 -4.93 -3.24 -3.09
C PRO A 5 -4.11 -3.35 -4.39
N GLY A 6 -4.50 -4.20 -5.34
CA GLY A 6 -3.77 -4.43 -6.58
C GLY A 6 -2.35 -4.95 -6.33
N LEU A 7 -1.36 -4.29 -6.94
CA LEU A 7 0.07 -4.62 -6.79
C LEU A 7 0.54 -4.54 -5.34
N CYS A 8 -0.05 -3.66 -4.51
CA CYS A 8 0.32 -3.55 -3.11
C CYS A 8 0.08 -4.86 -2.34
N ARG A 9 -0.80 -5.76 -2.80
CA ARG A 9 -0.97 -7.10 -2.20
C ARG A 9 0.30 -7.95 -2.20
N ARG A 10 1.14 -7.77 -3.23
CA ARG A 10 2.33 -8.58 -3.48
C ARG A 10 3.62 -7.79 -3.26
N CYS A 11 3.52 -6.57 -2.74
CA CYS A 11 4.66 -5.66 -2.59
C CYS A 11 5.27 -5.80 -1.19
N ARG A 12 6.59 -5.97 -1.08
CA ARG A 12 7.30 -6.04 0.22
C ARG A 12 7.20 -4.76 1.04
N HIS A 13 7.13 -3.62 0.37
CA HIS A 13 7.02 -2.33 1.05
C HIS A 13 5.59 -1.99 1.50
N ALA A 14 4.61 -2.72 1.00
CA ALA A 14 3.21 -2.47 1.34
C ALA A 14 2.87 -3.11 2.69
N HIS A 15 2.16 -2.37 3.54
CA HIS A 15 1.77 -2.82 4.87
C HIS A 15 0.27 -2.67 5.05
N ALA A 16 -0.43 -3.79 5.20
CA ALA A 16 -1.86 -3.81 5.48
C ALA A 16 -2.11 -3.53 6.97
N ILE A 17 -2.96 -2.55 7.24
CA ILE A 17 -3.36 -2.14 8.59
C ILE A 17 -4.87 -2.28 8.67
N THR A 18 -5.33 -3.22 9.49
CA THR A 18 -6.77 -3.43 9.73
C THR A 18 -7.16 -2.67 10.98
N SER A 19 -8.10 -1.73 10.84
CA SER A 19 -8.69 -1.00 11.97
C SER A 19 -9.81 -1.82 12.61
N ALA A 20 -10.00 -1.67 13.92
CA ALA A 20 -11.07 -2.34 14.68
C ALA A 20 -12.48 -2.06 14.14
N ARG A 21 -12.67 -0.97 13.37
CA ARG A 21 -13.93 -0.63 12.69
C ARG A 21 -14.17 -1.38 11.37
N GLY A 22 -13.29 -2.32 10.99
CA GLY A 22 -13.39 -3.09 9.75
C GLY A 22 -12.81 -2.40 8.51
N SER A 23 -12.22 -1.21 8.66
CA SER A 23 -11.51 -0.52 7.58
C SER A 23 -10.09 -1.08 7.44
N SER A 24 -9.75 -1.54 6.24
CA SER A 24 -8.39 -1.97 5.90
C SER A 24 -7.70 -0.86 5.12
N PHE A 25 -6.54 -0.43 5.61
CA PHE A 25 -5.69 0.58 5.00
C PHE A 25 -4.38 -0.04 4.55
N TRP A 26 -3.80 0.48 3.48
CA TRP A 26 -2.48 0.07 3.00
C TRP A 26 -1.53 1.24 3.12
N ARG A 27 -0.41 1.03 3.82
CA ARG A 27 0.68 2.00 3.96
C ARG A 27 1.86 1.58 3.10
N CYS A 28 2.46 2.52 2.39
CA CYS A 28 3.71 2.31 1.70
C CYS A 28 4.90 2.69 2.61
N LYS A 29 5.81 1.74 2.87
CA LYS A 29 7.06 2.00 3.61
C LYS A 29 8.08 2.82 2.81
N VAL A 30 7.92 2.94 1.48
CA VAL A 30 8.80 3.76 0.62
C VAL A 30 8.76 5.23 1.03
N HIS A 31 7.62 5.72 1.55
CA HIS A 31 7.48 7.10 2.03
C HIS A 31 8.48 7.46 3.14
N ASP A 32 8.90 6.49 3.97
CA ASP A 32 9.89 6.73 5.03
C ASP A 32 11.28 7.02 4.46
N VAL A 33 11.59 6.49 3.27
CA VAL A 33 12.87 6.73 2.57
C VAL A 33 12.76 7.91 1.62
N GLU A 34 11.60 8.08 1.00
CA GLU A 34 11.35 9.09 -0.02
C GLU A 34 9.99 9.76 0.21
N PRO A 35 9.96 10.91 0.91
CA PRO A 35 8.72 11.58 1.30
C PRO A 35 7.86 12.05 0.12
N SER A 36 8.44 12.11 -1.08
CA SER A 36 7.73 12.33 -2.35
C SER A 36 6.73 11.22 -2.69
N TRP A 37 6.89 10.01 -2.12
CA TRP A 37 5.94 8.91 -2.31
C TRP A 37 4.71 9.06 -1.42
N PRO A 38 3.51 8.72 -1.87
CA PRO A 38 2.32 8.76 -1.02
C PRO A 38 2.42 7.71 0.10
N LYS A 39 2.30 8.15 1.36
CA LYS A 39 2.22 7.28 2.54
C LYS A 39 1.05 6.30 2.45
N TYR A 40 -0.08 6.77 1.93
CA TYR A 40 -1.29 6.00 1.67
C TYR A 40 -1.61 6.08 0.17
N PRO A 41 -1.17 5.09 -0.63
CA PRO A 41 -1.45 5.11 -2.06
C PRO A 41 -2.95 4.91 -2.32
N PRO A 42 -3.52 5.59 -3.34
CA PRO A 42 -4.89 5.31 -3.78
C PRO A 42 -4.97 3.89 -4.33
N LEU A 43 -5.96 3.12 -3.87
CA LEU A 43 -6.20 1.74 -4.30
C LEU A 43 -7.32 1.70 -5.36
N PRO A 44 -7.27 0.77 -6.33
CA PRO A 44 -6.24 -0.26 -6.53
C PRO A 44 -4.97 0.28 -7.20
N VAL A 45 -3.80 -0.15 -6.71
CA VAL A 45 -2.52 0.21 -7.33
C VAL A 45 -2.27 -0.72 -8.51
N LEU A 46 -2.43 -0.19 -9.73
CA LEU A 46 -2.22 -0.96 -10.97
C LEU A 46 -0.79 -0.85 -11.52
N ARG A 47 -0.08 0.23 -11.21
CA ARG A 47 1.31 0.47 -11.62
C ARG A 47 2.07 1.12 -10.46
N CYS A 48 3.24 0.59 -10.14
CA CYS A 48 4.10 1.16 -9.11
C CYS A 48 5.57 0.95 -9.51
N THR A 49 6.32 2.05 -9.62
CA THR A 49 7.73 2.03 -10.03
C THR A 49 8.64 1.43 -8.95
N ARG A 50 8.26 1.57 -7.67
CA ARG A 50 8.94 0.97 -6.52
C ARG A 50 8.26 -0.33 -6.07
N PHE A 51 7.59 -1.01 -6.98
CA PHE A 51 7.01 -2.32 -6.68
C PHE A 51 8.15 -3.34 -6.51
N GLU A 52 8.21 -3.94 -5.33
CA GLU A 52 9.14 -5.03 -5.05
C GLU A 52 8.34 -6.27 -4.69
N ALA A 53 8.39 -7.31 -5.53
CA ALA A 53 7.67 -8.56 -5.28
C ALA A 53 8.23 -9.26 -4.03
N ALA A 54 7.34 -9.52 -3.07
CA ALA A 54 7.61 -10.35 -1.91
C ALA A 54 7.63 -11.83 -2.29
#